data_AF-A0A935FLN1-F1
#
_entry.id   AF-A0A935FLN1-F1
#
_cell.length_a   1.000
_cell.length_b   1.000
_cell.length_c   1.000
_cell.angle_alpha   90.00
_cell.angle_beta   90.00
_cell.angle_gamma   90.00
#
_symmetry.space_group_name_H-M   'P 1'
#
loop_
_entity.id
_entity.type
_entity.pdbx_description
1 polymer ?
#
loop_
_entity_poly.entity_id
_entity_poly.type
_entity_poly.pdbx_seq_one_letter_code
_entity_poly.pdbx_strand_id
1 'polypeptide(L)'
;MNPAVICTTFFDAARLTTLIGELSVPQLKAVLKSGGIKIKSSATVISPSRRRAQWGQQAVQAIGAGNDELAAELLQQFLLQHRRQLLIDYLDALGVKHNAGETDQGFLSSASAERARECAALLLARHDPAETAAYLSYIAFQQRSTVFEGWAPLLRVAVAPTPPATTDQP
;
A
#
# COMPACT_ATOMS: atom_id res chain seq x y z
N MET A 1 1.25 -10.25 -7.34
CA MET A 1 1.86 -10.05 -5.99
C MET A 1 0.72 -9.83 -5.01
N ASN A 2 0.76 -10.47 -3.85
CA ASN A 2 -0.23 -10.25 -2.78
C ASN A 2 0.09 -8.97 -1.98
N PRO A 3 -0.89 -8.36 -1.30
CA PRO A 3 -0.76 -7.05 -0.65
C PRO A 3 0.41 -6.95 0.35
N ALA A 4 0.67 -7.96 1.17
CA ALA A 4 1.77 -7.93 2.13
C ALA A 4 3.12 -7.87 1.40
N VAL A 5 3.27 -8.63 0.31
CA VAL A 5 4.48 -8.60 -0.53
C VAL A 5 4.61 -7.27 -1.26
N ILE A 6 3.52 -6.66 -1.72
CA ILE A 6 3.55 -5.31 -2.30
C ILE A 6 4.13 -4.31 -1.30
N CYS A 7 3.59 -4.31 -0.08
CA CYS A 7 4.06 -3.41 0.99
C CYS A 7 5.55 -3.61 1.28
N THR A 8 6.02 -4.85 1.44
CA THR A 8 7.44 -5.11 1.77
C THR A 8 8.39 -4.99 0.59
N THR A 9 7.88 -5.04 -0.65
CA THR A 9 8.69 -4.81 -1.86
C THR A 9 8.98 -3.34 -2.07
N PHE A 10 8.00 -2.45 -1.85
CA PHE A 10 8.15 -1.03 -2.16
C PHE A 10 8.42 -0.14 -0.94
N PHE A 11 8.16 -0.64 0.26
CA PHE A 11 8.33 0.13 1.49
C PHE A 11 9.20 -0.62 2.49
N ASP A 12 10.22 0.05 3.01
CA ASP A 12 10.91 -0.40 4.21
C ASP A 12 10.05 -0.18 5.47
N ALA A 13 10.50 -0.71 6.61
CA ALA A 13 9.78 -0.59 7.86
C ALA A 13 9.59 0.87 8.32
N ALA A 14 10.53 1.76 8.02
CA ALA A 14 10.44 3.18 8.37
C ALA A 14 9.39 3.89 7.52
N ARG A 15 9.31 3.55 6.23
CA ARG A 15 8.29 4.07 5.32
C ARG A 15 6.92 3.55 5.70
N LEU A 16 6.76 2.26 5.98
CA LEU A 16 5.49 1.71 6.48
C LEU A 16 5.04 2.40 7.78
N THR A 17 5.97 2.67 8.70
CA THR A 17 5.68 3.42 9.92
C THR A 17 5.18 4.84 9.61
N THR A 18 5.78 5.50 8.61
CA THR A 18 5.36 6.82 8.14
C THR A 18 3.96 6.78 7.54
N LEU A 19 3.67 5.83 6.64
CA LEU A 19 2.36 5.66 6.02
C LEU A 19 1.27 5.42 7.07
N ILE A 20 1.53 4.55 8.04
CA ILE A 20 0.62 4.31 9.18
C ILE A 20 0.47 5.56 10.06
N GLY A 21 1.53 6.36 10.17
CA GLY A 21 1.51 7.66 10.85
C GLY A 21 0.68 8.74 10.16
N GLU A 22 0.41 8.61 8.85
CA GLU A 22 -0.52 9.49 8.13
C GLU A 22 -1.99 9.16 8.43
N LEU A 23 -2.31 7.91 8.78
CA LEU A 23 -3.67 7.47 9.07
C LEU A 23 -4.23 8.08 10.36
N SER A 24 -5.48 8.53 10.31
CA SER A 24 -6.25 8.87 11.51
C SER A 24 -6.45 7.64 12.41
N VAL A 25 -6.76 7.88 13.69
CA VAL A 25 -7.02 6.78 14.65
C VAL A 25 -8.13 5.83 14.20
N PRO A 26 -9.27 6.30 13.65
CA PRO A 26 -10.28 5.41 13.08
C PRO A 26 -9.75 4.52 11.96
N GLN A 27 -8.97 5.07 11.03
CA GLN A 27 -8.39 4.32 9.91
C GLN A 27 -7.39 3.28 10.41
N LEU A 28 -6.50 3.66 11.32
CA LEU A 28 -5.55 2.72 11.93
C LEU A 28 -6.26 1.57 12.64
N LYS A 29 -7.37 1.84 13.34
CA LYS A 29 -8.18 0.79 13.95
C LYS A 29 -8.85 -0.11 12.92
N ALA A 30 -9.29 0.42 11.77
CA ALA A 30 -9.82 -0.38 10.68
C ALA A 30 -8.75 -1.34 10.13
N VAL A 31 -7.55 -0.84 9.86
CA VAL A 31 -6.37 -1.62 9.44
C VAL A 31 -6.04 -2.73 10.45
N LEU A 32 -5.96 -2.41 11.74
CA LEU A 32 -5.70 -3.43 12.76
C LEU A 32 -6.81 -4.49 12.84
N LYS A 33 -8.06 -4.06 12.70
CA LYS A 33 -9.23 -4.96 12.77
C LYS A 33 -9.27 -5.90 11.56
N SER A 34 -8.97 -5.42 10.36
CA SER A 34 -8.93 -6.27 9.15
C SER A 34 -7.87 -7.36 9.29
N GLY A 35 -6.71 -7.04 9.88
CA GLY A 35 -5.66 -8.01 10.18
C GLY A 35 -5.88 -8.91 11.38
N GLY A 36 -7.06 -8.88 12.03
CA GLY A 36 -7.34 -9.66 13.23
C GLY A 36 -6.58 -9.25 14.49
N ILE A 37 -5.93 -8.08 14.49
CA ILE A 37 -5.16 -7.58 15.64
C ILE A 37 -6.12 -7.02 16.68
N LYS A 38 -6.11 -7.63 17.88
CA LYS A 38 -6.96 -7.21 18.99
C LYS A 38 -6.56 -5.83 19.49
N ILE A 39 -7.43 -4.84 19.28
CA ILE A 39 -7.32 -3.50 19.85
C ILE A 39 -7.72 -3.57 21.33
N LYS A 40 -6.81 -4.04 22.19
CA LYS A 40 -7.05 -4.10 23.63
C LYS A 40 -7.09 -2.68 24.21
N SER A 41 -8.15 -2.36 24.95
CA SER A 41 -8.15 -1.27 25.92
C SER A 41 -7.43 -1.77 27.18
N SER A 42 -6.09 -1.78 27.19
CA SER A 42 -5.42 -2.06 28.46
C SER A 42 -5.76 -0.94 29.45
N ALA A 43 -6.13 -1.33 30.68
CA ALA A 43 -6.40 -0.42 31.80
C ALA A 43 -5.14 0.29 32.33
N THR A 44 -4.00 0.08 31.68
CA THR A 44 -2.75 0.78 31.97
C THR A 44 -2.86 2.21 31.45
N VAL A 45 -2.50 3.19 32.27
CA VAL A 45 -2.44 4.61 31.90
C VAL A 45 -1.32 4.82 30.87
N ILE A 46 -1.62 4.51 29.61
CA ILE A 46 -0.77 4.77 28.46
C ILE A 46 -1.34 6.00 27.77
N SER A 47 -0.48 6.98 27.46
CA SER A 47 -0.88 8.16 26.71
C SER A 47 -1.43 7.78 25.33
N PRO A 48 -2.38 8.56 24.77
CA PRO A 48 -2.93 8.28 23.44
C PRO A 48 -1.86 8.15 22.34
N SER A 49 -0.80 8.95 22.41
CA SER A 49 0.33 8.92 21.46
C SER A 49 1.10 7.60 21.52
N ARG A 50 1.41 7.11 22.73
CA ARG A 50 2.15 5.86 22.92
C ARG A 50 1.34 4.65 22.50
N ARG A 51 0.01 4.68 22.70
CA ARG A 51 -0.91 3.65 22.21
C ARG A 51 -0.95 3.62 20.68
N ARG A 52 -1.00 4.79 20.03
CA ARG A 52 -0.95 4.89 18.56
C ARG A 52 0.37 4.36 18.01
N ALA A 53 1.49 4.68 18.64
CA ALA A 53 2.81 4.17 18.25
C ALA A 53 2.87 2.63 18.36
N GLN A 54 2.34 2.07 19.46
CA GLN A 54 2.27 0.62 19.64
C GLN A 54 1.42 -0.05 18.54
N TRP A 55 0.26 0.50 18.22
CA TRP A 55 -0.59 0.03 17.13
C TRP A 55 0.10 0.10 15.77
N GLY A 56 0.83 1.19 15.50
CA GLY A 56 1.63 1.32 14.30
C GLY A 56 2.69 0.23 14.20
N GLN A 57 3.45 0.01 15.27
CA GLN A 57 4.46 -1.05 15.30
C GLN A 57 3.87 -2.44 15.09
N GLN A 58 2.71 -2.74 15.70
CA GLN A 58 2.00 -4.00 15.50
C GLN A 58 1.56 -4.19 14.04
N ALA A 59 1.06 -3.14 13.40
CA ALA A 59 0.70 -3.17 11.99
C ALA A 59 1.92 -3.46 11.10
N VAL A 60 3.04 -2.74 11.29
CA VAL A 60 4.28 -2.98 10.52
C VAL A 60 4.77 -4.43 10.69
N GLN A 61 4.80 -4.94 11.91
CA GLN A 61 5.22 -6.33 12.19
C GLN A 61 4.31 -7.35 11.52
N ALA A 62 3.00 -7.14 11.55
CA ALA A 62 2.04 -8.03 10.92
C ALA A 62 2.15 -8.04 9.39
N ILE A 63 2.39 -6.88 8.76
CA ILE A 63 2.67 -6.80 7.32
C ILE A 63 3.95 -7.56 6.97
N GLY A 64 5.01 -7.35 7.74
CA GLY A 64 6.28 -8.07 7.56
C GLY A 64 6.14 -9.58 7.73
N ALA A 65 5.20 -10.03 8.56
CA ALA A 65 4.85 -11.43 8.75
C ALA A 65 3.90 -12.01 7.68
N GLY A 66 3.52 -11.23 6.66
CA GLY A 66 2.68 -11.70 5.55
C GLY A 66 1.18 -11.52 5.76
N ASN A 67 0.72 -10.63 6.64
CA ASN A 67 -0.71 -10.38 6.83
C ASN A 67 -1.30 -9.56 5.67
N ASP A 68 -1.82 -10.28 4.67
CA ASP A 68 -2.39 -9.69 3.44
C ASP A 68 -3.65 -8.85 3.67
N GLU A 69 -4.52 -9.25 4.60
CA GLU A 69 -5.77 -8.53 4.90
C GLU A 69 -5.48 -7.15 5.51
N LEU A 70 -4.49 -7.09 6.41
CA LEU A 70 -4.03 -5.84 7.00
C LEU A 70 -3.36 -4.97 5.94
N ALA A 71 -2.45 -5.54 5.14
CA ALA A 71 -1.75 -4.82 4.09
C ALA A 71 -2.71 -4.26 3.03
N ALA A 72 -3.73 -5.02 2.64
CA ALA A 72 -4.77 -4.57 1.72
C ALA A 72 -5.54 -3.37 2.27
N GLU A 73 -5.99 -3.45 3.53
CA GLU A 73 -6.71 -2.34 4.17
C GLU A 73 -5.82 -1.11 4.34
N LEU A 74 -4.53 -1.28 4.68
CA LEU A 74 -3.57 -0.18 4.74
C LEU A 74 -3.46 0.52 3.39
N LEU A 75 -3.20 -0.23 2.32
CA LEU A 75 -3.07 0.32 0.97
C LEU A 75 -4.36 1.03 0.55
N GLN A 76 -5.52 0.42 0.75
CA GLN A 76 -6.81 1.02 0.39
C GLN A 76 -7.07 2.34 1.13
N GLN A 77 -6.91 2.36 2.46
CA GLN A 77 -7.09 3.57 3.27
C GLN A 77 -6.10 4.67 2.88
N PHE A 78 -4.83 4.30 2.72
CA PHE A 78 -3.77 5.23 2.36
C PHE A 78 -4.00 5.84 0.96
N LEU A 79 -4.25 5.00 -0.04
CA LEU A 79 -4.43 5.43 -1.42
C LEU A 79 -5.67 6.32 -1.60
N LEU A 80 -6.81 5.90 -1.06
CA LEU A 80 -8.07 6.64 -1.24
C LEU A 80 -8.12 7.95 -0.47
N GLN A 81 -7.41 8.07 0.65
CA GLN A 81 -7.51 9.25 1.54
C GLN A 81 -6.30 10.17 1.43
N HIS A 82 -5.11 9.65 1.15
CA HIS A 82 -3.87 10.41 1.17
C HIS A 82 -3.20 10.53 -0.19
N ARG A 83 -3.54 9.66 -1.16
CA ARG A 83 -2.96 9.67 -2.52
C ARG A 83 -4.02 9.65 -3.61
N ARG A 84 -5.21 10.20 -3.35
CA ARG A 84 -6.34 10.20 -4.30
C ARG A 84 -5.99 10.81 -5.66
N GLN A 85 -5.15 11.84 -5.70
CA GLN A 85 -4.73 12.46 -6.96
C GLN A 85 -3.97 11.49 -7.86
N LEU A 86 -3.19 10.57 -7.29
CA LEU A 86 -2.48 9.53 -8.05
C LEU A 86 -3.47 8.60 -8.76
N LEU A 87 -4.57 8.23 -8.10
CA LEU A 87 -5.63 7.40 -8.66
C LEU A 87 -6.36 8.15 -9.79
N ILE A 88 -6.70 9.42 -9.56
CA ILE A 88 -7.34 10.29 -10.57
C ILE A 88 -6.44 10.41 -11.80
N ASP A 89 -5.17 10.79 -11.62
CA ASP A 89 -4.22 10.96 -12.73
C ASP A 89 -4.10 9.69 -13.57
N TYR A 90 -4.13 8.50 -12.95
CA TYR A 90 -4.06 7.25 -13.70
C TYR A 90 -5.31 7.00 -14.54
N LEU A 91 -6.48 7.15 -13.92
CA LEU A 91 -7.76 6.90 -14.57
C LEU A 91 -8.02 7.93 -15.68
N ASP A 92 -7.68 9.20 -15.45
CA ASP A 92 -7.72 10.27 -16.45
C ASP A 92 -6.80 9.97 -17.63
N ALA A 93 -5.55 9.53 -17.38
CA ALA A 93 -4.62 9.17 -18.44
C ALA A 93 -5.12 7.98 -19.29
N LEU A 94 -5.84 7.05 -18.66
CA LEU A 94 -6.49 5.93 -19.33
C LEU A 94 -7.82 6.29 -20.00
N GLY A 95 -8.38 7.47 -19.73
CA GLY A 95 -9.71 7.87 -20.20
C GLY A 95 -10.85 7.07 -19.54
N VAL A 96 -10.62 6.54 -18.33
CA VAL A 96 -11.60 5.75 -17.57
C VAL A 96 -12.51 6.68 -16.80
N LYS A 97 -13.82 6.53 -16.96
CA LYS A 97 -14.79 7.28 -16.16
C LYS A 97 -14.68 6.88 -14.69
N HIS A 98 -14.54 7.86 -13.82
CA HIS A 98 -14.42 7.66 -12.39
C HIS A 98 -15.12 8.78 -11.61
N ASN A 99 -15.36 8.53 -10.32
CA ASN A 99 -15.79 9.53 -9.36
C ASN A 99 -14.65 9.77 -8.36
N ALA A 100 -13.91 10.86 -8.53
CA ALA A 100 -12.80 11.23 -7.63
C ALA A 100 -11.77 10.10 -7.35
N GLY A 101 -11.38 9.34 -8.38
CA GLY A 101 -10.42 8.24 -8.26
C GLY A 101 -11.05 6.86 -8.00
N GLU A 102 -12.37 6.79 -7.84
CA GLU A 102 -13.12 5.54 -7.64
C GLU A 102 -13.84 5.12 -8.94
N THR A 103 -13.77 3.84 -9.27
CA THR A 103 -14.48 3.25 -10.42
C THR A 103 -14.84 1.81 -10.14
N ASP A 104 -16.04 1.39 -10.56
CA ASP A 104 -16.51 0.01 -10.46
C ASP A 104 -16.11 -0.84 -11.69
N GLN A 105 -15.43 -0.23 -12.67
CA GLN A 105 -15.05 -0.88 -13.92
C GLN A 105 -13.66 -1.53 -13.81
N GLY A 106 -13.56 -2.79 -14.23
CA GLY A 106 -12.28 -3.46 -14.48
C GLY A 106 -11.61 -2.86 -15.71
N PHE A 107 -10.82 -1.81 -15.52
CA PHE A 107 -10.25 -1.04 -16.63
C PHE A 107 -8.92 -1.60 -17.16
N LEU A 108 -8.20 -2.41 -16.38
CA LEU A 108 -6.96 -3.04 -16.83
C LEU A 108 -7.19 -4.18 -17.82
N SER A 109 -8.39 -4.77 -17.82
CA SER A 109 -8.81 -5.75 -18.85
C SER A 109 -9.32 -5.11 -20.13
N SER A 110 -9.76 -3.84 -20.08
CA SER A 110 -10.28 -3.12 -21.25
C SER A 110 -9.22 -2.29 -21.96
N ALA A 111 -8.21 -1.79 -21.23
CA ALA A 111 -7.06 -1.11 -21.83
C ALA A 111 -6.08 -2.13 -22.42
N SER A 112 -5.39 -1.77 -23.51
CA SER A 112 -4.24 -2.56 -23.97
C SER A 112 -3.12 -2.51 -22.94
N ALA A 113 -2.34 -3.60 -22.83
CA ALA A 113 -1.24 -3.67 -21.89
C ALA A 113 -0.19 -2.56 -22.11
N GLU A 114 0.05 -2.20 -23.38
CA GLU A 114 0.93 -1.10 -23.76
C GLU A 114 0.41 0.23 -23.23
N ARG A 115 -0.87 0.55 -23.48
CA ARG A 115 -1.46 1.81 -23.01
C ARG A 115 -1.45 1.92 -21.48
N ALA A 116 -1.75 0.82 -20.79
CA ALA A 116 -1.70 0.76 -19.33
C ALA A 116 -0.29 1.05 -18.78
N ARG A 117 0.74 0.51 -19.42
CA ARG A 117 2.16 0.71 -19.07
C ARG A 117 2.66 2.11 -19.43
N GLU A 118 2.25 2.67 -20.56
CA GLU A 118 2.57 4.06 -20.93
C GLU A 118 2.04 5.05 -19.91
N CYS A 119 0.75 4.91 -19.53
CA CYS A 119 0.14 5.76 -18.51
C CYS A 119 0.82 5.57 -17.15
N ALA A 120 1.15 4.32 -16.79
CA ALA A 120 1.89 4.01 -15.57
C ALA A 120 3.29 4.65 -15.54
N ALA A 121 3.99 4.71 -16.69
CA ALA A 121 5.29 5.37 -16.79
C ALA A 121 5.21 6.88 -16.54
N LEU A 122 4.14 7.52 -17.03
CA LEU A 122 3.86 8.94 -16.75
C LEU A 122 3.61 9.18 -15.26
N LEU A 123 2.92 8.26 -14.58
CA LEU A 123 2.71 8.36 -13.14
C LEU A 123 4.00 8.24 -12.35
N LEU A 124 4.84 7.26 -12.70
CA LEU A 124 6.15 7.05 -12.04
C LEU A 124 7.06 8.28 -12.15
N ALA A 125 6.89 9.11 -13.18
CA ALA A 125 7.63 10.34 -13.36
C ALA A 125 7.04 11.55 -12.60
N ARG A 126 5.76 11.50 -12.21
CA ARG A 126 5.01 12.64 -11.63
C ARG A 126 4.74 12.51 -10.13
N HIS A 127 4.66 11.28 -9.65
CA HIS A 127 4.33 10.94 -8.26
C HIS A 127 5.52 10.24 -7.59
N ASP A 128 5.42 10.01 -6.29
CA ASP A 128 6.42 9.23 -5.57
C ASP A 128 6.54 7.83 -6.20
N PRO A 129 7.74 7.40 -6.64
CA PRO A 129 7.87 6.15 -7.38
C PRO A 129 7.44 4.93 -6.57
N ALA A 130 7.76 4.87 -5.27
CA ALA A 130 7.45 3.72 -4.41
C ALA A 130 5.95 3.59 -4.19
N GLU A 131 5.28 4.70 -3.88
CA GLU A 131 3.82 4.72 -3.72
C GLU A 131 3.10 4.44 -5.03
N THR A 132 3.62 4.94 -6.15
CA THR A 132 3.09 4.66 -7.48
C THR A 132 3.23 3.18 -7.83
N ALA A 133 4.40 2.59 -7.60
CA ALA A 133 4.63 1.17 -7.84
C ALA A 133 3.72 0.30 -6.95
N ALA A 134 3.58 0.65 -5.68
CA ALA A 134 2.65 -0.01 -4.77
C ALA A 134 1.20 0.08 -5.25
N TYR A 135 0.75 1.25 -5.69
CA TYR A 135 -0.58 1.43 -6.29
C TYR A 135 -0.77 0.55 -7.52
N LEU A 136 0.15 0.62 -8.49
CA LEU A 136 0.05 -0.13 -9.75
C LEU A 136 0.03 -1.64 -9.52
N SER A 137 0.87 -2.14 -8.61
CA SER A 137 0.84 -3.55 -8.19
C SER A 137 -0.45 -3.91 -7.47
N TYR A 138 -0.98 -3.02 -6.64
CA TYR A 138 -2.19 -3.27 -5.87
C TYR A 138 -3.45 -3.28 -6.74
N ILE A 139 -3.59 -2.35 -7.69
CA ILE A 139 -4.73 -2.34 -8.61
C ILE A 139 -4.69 -3.52 -9.58
N ALA A 140 -3.49 -3.95 -10.01
CA ALA A 140 -3.34 -5.18 -10.78
C ALA A 140 -3.74 -6.41 -9.96
N PHE A 141 -3.39 -6.47 -8.67
CA PHE A 141 -3.86 -7.52 -7.77
C PHE A 141 -5.39 -7.53 -7.64
N GLN A 142 -6.00 -6.37 -7.36
CA GLN A 142 -7.46 -6.25 -7.20
C GLN A 142 -8.23 -6.68 -8.45
N GLN A 143 -7.76 -6.28 -9.64
CA GLN A 143 -8.38 -6.63 -10.92
C GLN A 143 -7.88 -7.95 -11.51
N ARG A 144 -7.06 -8.71 -10.77
CA ARG A 144 -6.45 -9.98 -11.20
C ARG A 144 -5.76 -9.87 -12.57
N SER A 145 -5.09 -8.74 -12.80
CA SER A 145 -4.41 -8.43 -14.05
C SER A 145 -2.91 -8.72 -13.95
N THR A 146 -2.34 -9.24 -15.04
CA THR A 146 -0.91 -9.51 -15.20
C THR A 146 -0.19 -8.39 -15.97
N VAL A 147 -0.87 -7.27 -16.23
CA VAL A 147 -0.37 -6.19 -17.11
C VAL A 147 1.01 -5.65 -16.72
N PHE A 148 1.37 -5.67 -15.44
CA PHE A 148 2.68 -5.19 -14.96
C PHE A 148 3.69 -6.29 -14.62
N GLU A 149 3.37 -7.57 -14.88
CA GLU A 149 4.31 -8.66 -14.61
C GLU A 149 5.57 -8.51 -15.48
N GLY A 150 6.73 -8.60 -14.83
CA GLY A 150 8.03 -8.43 -15.49
C GLY A 150 8.32 -7.02 -16.01
N TRP A 151 7.47 -6.03 -15.72
CA TRP A 151 7.64 -4.69 -16.27
C TRP A 151 8.78 -3.94 -15.57
N ALA A 152 9.90 -3.77 -16.28
CA ALA A 152 11.17 -3.29 -15.73
C ALA A 152 11.10 -1.97 -14.94
N PRO A 153 10.34 -0.93 -15.35
CA PRO A 153 10.20 0.29 -14.56
C PRO A 153 9.70 0.05 -13.13
N LEU A 154 8.74 -0.86 -12.94
CA LEU A 154 8.20 -1.18 -11.63
C LEU A 154 9.20 -2.00 -10.79
N LEU A 155 9.91 -2.94 -11.42
CA LEU A 155 10.95 -3.73 -10.75
C LEU A 155 12.13 -2.89 -10.25
N ARG A 156 12.46 -1.78 -10.93
CA ARG A 156 13.55 -0.87 -10.52
C ARG A 156 13.24 -0.06 -9.26
N VAL A 157 11.96 0.07 -8.91
CA VAL A 157 11.51 0.81 -7.73
C VAL A 157 11.57 -0.05 -6.47
N ALA A 158 11.57 -1.38 -6.61
CA ALA A 158 11.61 -2.30 -5.48
C ALA A 158 12.80 -1.97 -4.56
N VAL A 159 12.51 -1.82 -3.27
CA VAL A 159 13.52 -1.66 -2.23
C VAL A 159 14.21 -3.01 -2.07
N ALA A 160 15.54 -3.01 -2.01
CA ALA A 160 16.29 -4.23 -1.70
C ALA A 160 15.78 -4.79 -0.36
N PRO A 161 15.53 -6.11 -0.23
CA PRO A 161 15.03 -6.67 1.01
C PRO A 161 15.99 -6.33 2.14
N THR A 162 15.50 -5.64 3.17
CA THR A 162 16.30 -5.39 4.37
C THR A 162 16.58 -6.77 4.98
N PRO A 163 17.86 -7.19 5.11
CA PRO A 163 18.15 -8.47 5.75
C PRO A 163 17.56 -8.45 7.17
N PRO A 164 16.96 -9.55 7.65
CA PRO A 164 16.46 -9.61 9.01
C PRO A 164 17.63 -9.28 9.95
N ALA A 165 17.41 -8.33 10.86
CA ALA A 165 18.39 -8.01 11.88
C ALA A 165 18.72 -9.29 12.65
N THR A 166 19.92 -9.84 12.43
CA THR A 166 20.47 -10.93 13.23
C THR A 166 20.41 -10.46 14.67
N THR A 167 19.52 -11.08 15.45
CA THR A 167 19.51 -10.93 16.89
C THR A 167 20.71 -11.70 17.40
N ASP A 168 21.86 -11.03 17.42
CA ASP A 168 23.02 -11.46 18.18
C ASP A 168 22.69 -11.16 19.65
N GLN A 169 22.19 -12.18 20.36
CA GLN A 169 22.08 -12.13 21.81
C GLN A 169 23.37 -12.69 22.42
N PRO A 170 23.96 -12.01 23.42
CA PRO A 170 25.09 -12.52 24.17
C PRO A 170 24.73 -13.68 25.10
#